data_AF-A0A3R9GCF3-F1
#
_entry.id   AF-A0A3R9GCF3-F1
#
_cell.length_a   1.000
_cell.length_b   1.000
_cell.length_c   1.000
_cell.angle_alpha   90.00
_cell.angle_beta   90.00
_cell.angle_gamma   90.00
#
_symmetry.space_group_name_H-M   'P 1'
#
loop_
_entity.id
_entity.type
_entity.pdbx_description
1 polymer ?
#
loop_
_entity_poly.entity_id
_entity_poly.type
_entity_poly.pdbx_seq_one_letter_code
_entity_poly.pdbx_strand_id
1 'polypeptide(L)'
;MLMALALMLFYIVVCGCLSWYDWRTHLLPDRLTCPLLWGGLLFNVFCLPDALSDAVLGAVAGYGFFAGFYWLYRFLRGNEGLGYGDVKLLAALGAWHGWQSLSAIILIASTCGLIIAGLLLWRNPHRHKKTPLPFGPFLVAAGFCVSWLTFTPPVMRLLNSVL
;
A
#
# COMPACT_ATOMS: atom_id res chain seq x y z
N MET A 1 -22.34 -7.37 7.72
CA MET A 1 -22.02 -6.21 8.59
C MET A 1 -20.76 -6.43 9.43
N LEU A 2 -20.79 -7.31 10.43
CA LEU A 2 -19.64 -7.55 11.34
C LEU A 2 -18.35 -7.92 10.62
N MET A 3 -18.44 -8.77 9.59
CA MET A 3 -17.27 -9.17 8.79
C MET A 3 -16.58 -7.99 8.09
N ALA A 4 -17.35 -7.06 7.50
CA ALA A 4 -16.79 -5.91 6.80
C ALA A 4 -16.03 -4.99 7.77
N LEU A 5 -16.61 -4.72 8.94
CA LEU A 5 -15.95 -3.94 9.99
C LEU A 5 -14.69 -4.63 10.52
N ALA A 6 -14.75 -5.95 10.74
CA ALA A 6 -13.59 -6.73 11.17
C ALA A 6 -12.44 -6.67 10.15
N LEU A 7 -12.74 -6.76 8.86
CA LEU A 7 -11.74 -6.66 7.79
C LEU A 7 -11.19 -5.23 7.65
N MET A 8 -12.00 -4.19 7.80
CA MET A 8 -11.51 -2.80 7.82
C MET A 8 -10.59 -2.54 9.02
N LEU A 9 -10.95 -3.04 10.21
CA LEU A 9 -10.08 -2.95 11.38
C LEU A 9 -8.78 -3.72 11.16
N PHE A 10 -8.85 -4.92 10.58
CA PHE A 10 -7.67 -5.70 10.20
C PHE A 10 -6.75 -4.91 9.25
N TYR A 11 -7.30 -4.28 8.21
CA TYR A 11 -6.55 -3.41 7.30
C TYR A 11 -5.83 -2.29 8.05
N ILE A 12 -6.54 -1.54 8.90
CA ILE A 12 -5.97 -0.41 9.65
C ILE A 12 -4.84 -0.87 10.55
N VAL A 13 -5.05 -1.95 11.31
CA VAL A 13 -4.07 -2.47 12.27
C VAL A 13 -2.82 -2.97 11.55
N VAL A 14 -2.98 -3.80 10.50
CA VAL A 14 -1.83 -4.37 9.78
C VAL A 14 -1.05 -3.30 9.03
N CYS A 15 -1.72 -2.34 8.39
CA CYS A 15 -1.06 -1.19 7.76
C CYS A 15 -0.30 -0.33 8.78
N GLY A 16 -0.87 -0.09 9.96
CA GLY A 16 -0.21 0.61 11.05
C GLY A 16 1.05 -0.14 11.54
N CYS A 17 0.95 -1.46 11.73
CA CYS A 17 2.09 -2.30 12.11
C CYS A 17 3.19 -2.29 11.05
N LEU A 18 2.84 -2.38 9.76
CA LEU A 18 3.78 -2.32 8.64
C LEU A 18 4.49 -0.96 8.58
N SER A 19 3.76 0.14 8.69
CA SER A 19 4.32 1.50 8.71
C SER A 19 5.28 1.70 9.89
N TRP A 20 4.91 1.24 11.08
CA TRP A 20 5.76 1.31 12.27
C TRP A 20 7.04 0.47 12.13
N TYR A 21 6.92 -0.74 11.60
CA TYR A 21 8.04 -1.64 11.43
C TYR A 21 9.00 -1.14 10.34
N ASP A 22 8.48 -0.61 9.23
CA ASP A 22 9.28 0.00 8.16
C ASP A 22 10.02 1.25 8.64
N TRP A 23 9.37 2.10 9.45
CA TRP A 23 10.03 3.27 10.06
C TRP A 23 11.25 2.90 10.91
N ARG A 24 11.21 1.75 11.61
CA ARG A 24 12.30 1.31 12.49
C ARG A 24 13.38 0.51 11.80
N THR A 25 13.01 -0.33 10.84
CA THR A 25 13.89 -1.37 10.29
C THR A 25 14.14 -1.25 8.80
N HIS A 26 13.40 -0.37 8.09
CA HIS A 26 13.41 -0.25 6.63
C HIS A 26 13.11 -1.57 5.90
N LEU A 27 12.40 -2.48 6.57
CA LEU A 27 12.03 -3.79 6.05
C LEU A 27 10.53 -3.97 6.20
N LEU A 28 9.88 -4.58 5.21
CA LEU A 28 8.47 -4.94 5.28
C LEU A 28 8.36 -6.47 5.36
N PRO A 29 7.97 -7.04 6.52
CA PRO A 29 7.97 -8.47 6.71
C PRO A 29 6.83 -9.16 5.96
N ASP A 30 7.16 -10.23 5.25
CA ASP A 30 6.22 -11.05 4.47
C ASP A 30 5.08 -11.62 5.33
N ARG A 31 5.37 -11.84 6.61
CA ARG A 31 4.40 -12.29 7.60
C ARG A 31 3.26 -11.30 7.83
N LEU A 32 3.40 -10.03 7.44
CA LEU A 32 2.36 -9.01 7.55
C LEU A 32 1.82 -8.58 6.18
N THR A 33 2.68 -8.48 5.15
CA THR A 33 2.25 -8.10 3.81
C THR A 33 1.40 -9.19 3.13
N CYS A 34 1.72 -10.46 3.34
CA CYS A 34 0.95 -11.57 2.76
C CYS A 34 -0.47 -11.67 3.36
N PRO A 35 -0.66 -11.66 4.71
CA PRO A 35 -2.00 -11.57 5.28
C PRO A 35 -2.77 -10.32 4.85
N LEU A 36 -2.10 -9.17 4.68
CA LEU A 36 -2.74 -7.97 4.16
C LEU A 36 -3.31 -8.19 2.75
N LEU A 37 -2.53 -8.79 1.86
CA LEU A 37 -2.97 -9.10 0.49
C LEU A 37 -4.18 -10.04 0.50
N TRP A 38 -4.10 -11.15 1.23
CA TRP A 38 -5.22 -12.10 1.33
C TRP A 38 -6.45 -11.47 1.97
N GLY A 39 -6.28 -10.62 2.99
CA GLY A 39 -7.36 -9.87 3.61
C GLY A 39 -8.10 -8.98 2.61
N GLY A 40 -7.39 -8.35 1.68
CA GLY A 40 -7.99 -7.50 0.64
C GLY A 40 -8.80 -8.29 -0.38
N LEU A 41 -8.29 -9.46 -0.79
CA LEU A 41 -9.04 -10.37 -1.66
C LEU A 41 -10.30 -10.89 -0.96
N LEU A 42 -10.19 -11.33 0.30
CA LEU A 42 -11.36 -11.77 1.08
C LEU A 42 -12.37 -10.64 1.26
N PHE A 43 -11.91 -9.41 1.50
CA PHE A 43 -12.77 -8.24 1.58
C PHE A 43 -13.55 -8.02 0.29
N ASN A 44 -12.91 -8.10 -0.87
CA ASN A 44 -13.60 -7.97 -2.16
C ASN A 44 -14.55 -9.14 -2.40
N VAL A 45 -14.19 -10.38 -2.05
CA VAL A 45 -15.10 -11.54 -2.18
C VAL A 45 -16.39 -11.34 -1.38
N PHE A 46 -16.31 -10.87 -0.14
CA PHE A 46 -17.48 -10.79 0.75
C PHE A 46 -18.23 -9.45 0.72
N CYS A 47 -17.54 -8.34 0.43
CA CYS A 47 -18.11 -6.99 0.56
C CYS A 47 -18.36 -6.31 -0.78
N LEU A 48 -17.52 -6.59 -1.79
CA LEU A 48 -17.51 -5.93 -3.09
C LEU A 48 -17.26 -6.94 -4.23
N PRO A 49 -18.14 -7.93 -4.44
CA PRO A 49 -17.91 -8.99 -5.43
C PRO A 49 -17.77 -8.45 -6.86
N ASP A 50 -18.43 -7.34 -7.18
CA ASP A 50 -18.31 -6.67 -8.49
C ASP A 50 -16.90 -6.10 -8.74
N ALA A 51 -16.16 -5.76 -7.68
CA ALA A 51 -14.80 -5.23 -7.75
C ALA A 51 -13.71 -6.32 -7.59
N LEU A 52 -14.09 -7.60 -7.48
CA LEU A 52 -13.15 -8.68 -7.26
C LEU A 52 -12.16 -8.84 -8.42
N SER A 53 -12.62 -8.70 -9.67
CA SER A 53 -11.77 -8.72 -10.85
C SER A 53 -10.71 -7.62 -10.79
N ASP A 54 -11.12 -6.40 -10.42
CA ASP A 54 -10.23 -5.25 -10.27
C ASP A 54 -9.23 -5.44 -9.12
N ALA A 55 -9.64 -6.06 -8.02
CA ALA A 55 -8.77 -6.39 -6.89
C ALA A 55 -7.71 -7.44 -7.26
N VAL A 56 -8.10 -8.48 -8.00
CA VAL A 56 -7.15 -9.50 -8.50
C VAL A 56 -6.18 -8.87 -9.49
N LEU A 57 -6.68 -8.08 -10.44
CA LEU A 57 -5.83 -7.34 -11.37
C LEU A 57 -4.92 -6.34 -10.63
N GLY A 58 -5.40 -5.74 -9.55
CA GLY A 58 -4.63 -4.88 -8.67
C GLY A 58 -3.49 -5.63 -7.98
N ALA A 59 -3.75 -6.83 -7.46
CA ALA A 59 -2.72 -7.67 -6.87
C ALA A 59 -1.68 -8.14 -7.92
N VAL A 60 -2.14 -8.54 -9.11
CA VAL A 60 -1.29 -8.99 -10.22
C VAL A 60 -0.47 -7.83 -10.78
N ALA A 61 -1.05 -6.66 -10.99
CA ALA A 61 -0.33 -5.47 -11.44
C ALA A 61 0.65 -5.00 -10.36
N GLY A 62 0.18 -4.90 -9.11
CA GLY A 62 0.98 -4.50 -7.96
C GLY A 62 2.19 -5.41 -7.73
N TYR A 63 2.04 -6.73 -7.91
CA TYR A 63 3.16 -7.67 -7.80
C TYR A 63 3.92 -7.82 -9.11
N GLY A 64 3.27 -8.27 -10.18
CA GLY A 64 3.91 -8.66 -11.44
C GLY A 64 4.56 -7.49 -12.18
N PHE A 65 3.82 -6.38 -12.38
CA PHE A 65 4.34 -5.23 -13.12
C PHE A 65 5.47 -4.54 -12.34
N PHE A 66 5.24 -4.24 -11.06
CA PHE A 66 6.25 -3.57 -10.23
C PHE A 66 7.43 -4.47 -9.87
N ALA A 67 7.23 -5.77 -9.65
CA ALA A 67 8.36 -6.69 -9.48
C ALA A 67 9.16 -6.79 -10.77
N GLY A 68 8.52 -6.87 -11.94
CA GLY A 68 9.21 -6.86 -13.23
C GLY A 68 10.09 -5.62 -13.41
N PHE A 69 9.54 -4.43 -13.13
CA PHE A 69 10.30 -3.17 -13.14
C PHE A 69 11.43 -3.16 -12.10
N TYR A 70 11.19 -3.68 -10.90
CA TYR A 70 12.20 -3.80 -9.85
C TYR A 70 13.38 -4.68 -10.31
N TRP A 71 13.11 -5.86 -10.84
CA TRP A 71 14.14 -6.79 -11.32
C TRP A 71 14.88 -6.22 -12.53
N LEU A 72 14.17 -5.60 -13.47
CA LEU A 72 14.78 -4.95 -14.63
C LEU A 72 15.71 -3.81 -14.20
N TYR A 73 15.24 -2.94 -13.30
CA TYR A 73 16.06 -1.85 -12.78
C TYR A 73 17.28 -2.35 -12.01
N ARG A 74 17.11 -3.36 -11.16
CA ARG A 74 18.18 -4.01 -10.40
C ARG A 74 19.22 -4.61 -11.35
N PHE A 75 18.79 -5.26 -12.42
CA PHE A 75 19.68 -5.84 -13.42
C PHE A 75 20.48 -4.76 -14.17
N LEU A 76 19.83 -3.65 -14.56
CA LEU A 76 20.48 -2.59 -15.33
C LEU A 76 21.43 -1.70 -14.51
N ARG A 77 21.06 -1.34 -13.27
CA ARG A 77 21.84 -0.42 -12.43
C ARG A 77 22.69 -1.09 -11.36
N GLY A 78 22.46 -2.37 -11.07
CA GLY A 78 23.11 -3.07 -9.95
C GLY A 78 22.69 -2.59 -8.56
N ASN A 79 21.82 -1.58 -8.47
CA ASN A 79 21.33 -0.97 -7.22
C ASN A 79 19.82 -1.15 -7.09
N GLU A 80 19.35 -1.25 -5.85
CA GLU A 80 17.93 -1.28 -5.53
C GLU A 80 17.36 0.15 -5.59
N GLY A 81 16.39 0.38 -6.47
CA GLY A 81 15.72 1.68 -6.61
C GLY A 81 14.59 1.83 -5.58
N LEU A 82 13.57 0.98 -5.72
CA LEU A 82 12.46 0.82 -4.77
C LEU A 82 12.74 -0.42 -3.91
N GLY A 83 12.41 -0.43 -2.62
CA GLY A 83 12.58 -1.60 -1.78
C GLY A 83 11.69 -2.75 -2.26
N TYR A 84 12.18 -3.99 -2.25
CA TYR A 84 11.35 -5.14 -2.66
C TYR A 84 10.13 -5.33 -1.75
N GLY A 85 10.23 -4.90 -0.49
CA GLY A 85 9.10 -4.84 0.44
C GLY A 85 7.98 -3.91 -0.03
N ASP A 86 8.32 -2.76 -0.62
CA ASP A 86 7.34 -1.78 -1.11
C ASP A 86 6.52 -2.33 -2.27
N VAL A 87 7.13 -3.14 -3.14
CA VAL A 87 6.43 -3.86 -4.22
C VAL A 87 5.39 -4.82 -3.65
N LYS A 88 5.71 -5.55 -2.59
CA LYS A 88 4.75 -6.45 -1.93
C LYS A 88 3.63 -5.67 -1.26
N LEU A 89 3.94 -4.53 -0.64
CA LEU A 89 2.94 -3.66 -0.06
C LEU A 89 2.01 -3.08 -1.14
N LEU A 90 2.55 -2.67 -2.29
CA LEU A 90 1.75 -2.22 -3.44
C LEU A 90 0.82 -3.33 -3.95
N ALA A 91 1.30 -4.58 -4.04
CA ALA A 91 0.46 -5.72 -4.36
C ALA A 91 -0.69 -5.89 -3.35
N ALA A 92 -0.39 -5.79 -2.06
CA ALA A 92 -1.41 -5.87 -1.01
C ALA A 92 -2.42 -4.71 -1.13
N LEU A 93 -1.97 -3.47 -1.27
CA LEU A 93 -2.84 -2.30 -1.45
C LEU A 93 -3.69 -2.40 -2.73
N GLY A 94 -3.14 -2.96 -3.81
CA GLY A 94 -3.88 -3.25 -5.04
C GLY A 94 -4.98 -4.29 -4.85
N ALA A 95 -4.76 -5.29 -3.97
CA ALA A 95 -5.79 -6.25 -3.61
C ALA A 95 -6.95 -5.64 -2.79
N TRP A 96 -6.72 -4.54 -2.08
CA TRP A 96 -7.76 -3.82 -1.35
C TRP A 96 -8.49 -2.82 -2.25
N HIS A 97 -7.75 -1.98 -2.95
CA HIS A 97 -8.29 -0.81 -3.65
C HIS A 97 -8.50 -0.99 -5.15
N GLY A 98 -8.03 -2.11 -5.73
CA GLY A 98 -8.05 -2.34 -7.17
C GLY A 98 -6.87 -1.70 -7.91
N TRP A 99 -6.72 -2.05 -9.18
CA TRP A 99 -5.60 -1.61 -10.01
C TRP A 99 -5.64 -0.13 -10.37
N GLN A 100 -6.83 0.46 -10.53
CA GLN A 100 -7.01 1.87 -10.88
C GLN A 100 -6.40 2.78 -9.81
N SER A 101 -6.61 2.41 -8.55
CA SER A 101 -6.12 3.11 -7.38
C SER A 101 -4.60 3.05 -7.20
N LEU A 102 -3.90 2.05 -7.77
CA LEU A 102 -2.44 1.93 -7.63
C LEU A 102 -1.71 3.16 -8.16
N SER A 103 -2.16 3.70 -9.29
CA SER A 103 -1.59 4.91 -9.89
C SER A 103 -1.64 6.10 -8.93
N ALA A 104 -2.80 6.32 -8.31
CA ALA A 104 -3.00 7.38 -7.32
C ALA A 104 -2.16 7.14 -6.05
N ILE A 105 -2.13 5.90 -5.55
CA ILE A 105 -1.34 5.53 -4.35
C ILE A 105 0.14 5.86 -4.57
N ILE A 106 0.70 5.47 -5.71
CA ILE A 106 2.10 5.71 -6.03
C ILE A 106 2.38 7.20 -6.17
N LEU A 107 1.53 7.93 -6.89
CA LEU A 107 1.71 9.38 -7.07
C LEU A 107 1.66 10.13 -5.75
N ILE A 108 0.69 9.82 -4.88
CA ILE A 108 0.57 10.44 -3.56
C ILE A 108 1.81 10.09 -2.72
N ALA A 109 2.17 8.82 -2.65
CA ALA A 109 3.32 8.37 -1.85
C ALA A 109 4.65 8.98 -2.35
N SER A 110 4.89 9.00 -3.67
CA SER A 110 6.10 9.57 -4.25
C SER A 110 6.17 11.08 -4.04
N THR A 111 5.04 11.79 -4.17
CA THR A 111 4.98 13.24 -3.99
C THR A 111 5.25 13.61 -2.53
N CYS A 112 4.59 12.93 -1.58
CA CYS A 112 4.83 13.13 -0.15
C CYS A 112 6.29 12.81 0.22
N GLY A 113 6.81 11.67 -0.25
CA GLY A 113 8.20 11.27 -0.03
C GLY A 113 9.19 12.28 -0.60
N LEU A 114 8.94 12.81 -1.80
CA LEU A 114 9.79 13.82 -2.44
C LEU A 114 9.78 15.15 -1.69
N ILE A 115 8.61 15.62 -1.26
CA ILE A 115 8.48 16.86 -0.48
C ILE A 115 9.25 16.74 0.84
N ILE A 116 9.09 15.62 1.56
CA ILE A 116 9.77 15.40 2.84
C ILE A 116 11.27 15.24 2.64
N ALA A 117 11.71 14.47 1.65
CA ALA A 117 13.12 14.34 1.30
C ALA A 117 13.73 15.70 0.93
N GLY A 118 13.04 16.51 0.14
CA GLY A 118 13.45 17.87 -0.23
C GLY A 118 13.56 18.79 0.97
N LEU A 119 12.58 18.77 1.88
CA LEU A 119 12.59 19.57 3.10
C LEU A 119 13.74 19.16 4.05
N LEU A 120 14.01 17.87 4.17
CA LEU A 120 15.11 17.35 4.99
C LEU A 120 16.48 17.76 4.42
N LEU A 121 16.64 17.71 3.09
CA LEU A 121 17.84 18.17 2.40
C LEU A 121 18.02 19.68 2.56
N TRP A 122 16.94 20.46 2.47
CA TRP A 122 16.98 21.91 2.66
C TRP A 122 17.39 22.30 4.09
N ARG A 123 16.85 21.62 5.11
CA ARG A 123 17.22 21.87 6.52
C ARG A 123 18.62 21.40 6.88
N ASN A 124 19.12 20.33 6.26
CA ASN A 124 20.44 19.78 6.55
C ASN A 124 21.16 19.36 5.25
N PRO A 125 21.79 20.30 4.52
CA PRO A 125 22.45 20.03 3.25
C PRO A 125 23.61 19.02 3.36
N HIS A 126 24.21 18.94 4.55
CA HIS A 126 25.35 18.08 4.86
C HIS A 126 24.96 16.69 5.38
N ARG A 127 23.65 16.40 5.54
CA ARG A 127 23.21 15.05 5.90
C ARG A 127 23.64 14.12 4.77
N HIS A 128 24.56 13.21 5.06
CA HIS A 128 25.01 12.22 4.09
C HIS A 128 23.79 11.50 3.46
N LYS A 129 23.78 11.41 2.13
CA LYS A 129 22.77 10.73 1.28
C LYS A 129 22.56 9.23 1.59
N LYS A 130 23.06 8.73 2.72
CA LYS A 130 23.21 7.31 3.04
C LYS A 130 22.07 6.71 3.86
N THR A 131 21.18 7.51 4.43
CA THR A 131 19.97 6.98 5.09
C THR A 131 18.81 7.00 4.10
N PRO A 132 18.47 5.87 3.48
CA PRO A 132 17.30 5.78 2.61
C PRO A 132 16.04 6.13 3.41
N LEU A 133 15.15 6.92 2.83
CA LEU A 133 13.87 7.26 3.44
C LEU A 133 12.97 6.01 3.37
N PRO A 134 12.33 5.57 4.47
CA PRO A 134 11.39 4.44 4.42
C PRO A 134 10.17 4.83 3.60
N PHE A 135 9.91 4.13 2.49
CA PHE A 135 8.83 4.44 1.57
C PHE A 135 7.49 3.81 1.98
N GLY A 136 7.53 2.75 2.78
CA GLY A 136 6.36 2.02 3.28
C GLY A 136 5.34 2.92 4.00
N PRO A 137 5.73 3.79 4.94
CA PRO A 137 4.82 4.72 5.60
C PRO A 137 4.07 5.63 4.65
N PHE A 138 4.72 6.09 3.56
CA PHE A 138 4.07 6.94 2.57
C PHE A 138 3.08 6.15 1.71
N LEU A 139 3.40 4.90 1.38
CA LEU A 139 2.46 3.99 0.71
C LEU A 139 1.24 3.69 1.58
N VAL A 140 1.45 3.41 2.87
CA VAL A 140 0.35 3.19 3.82
C VAL A 140 -0.52 4.44 3.95
N ALA A 141 0.09 5.62 4.09
CA ALA A 141 -0.65 6.88 4.16
C ALA A 141 -1.49 7.12 2.89
N ALA A 142 -0.89 6.89 1.71
CA ALA A 142 -1.59 7.01 0.43
C ALA A 142 -2.74 5.99 0.31
N GLY A 143 -2.54 4.75 0.76
CA GLY A 143 -3.59 3.73 0.85
C GLY A 143 -4.75 4.18 1.75
N PHE A 144 -4.47 4.78 2.91
CA PHE A 144 -5.51 5.36 3.75
C PHE A 144 -6.25 6.53 3.06
N CYS A 145 -5.55 7.40 2.34
CA CYS A 145 -6.20 8.48 1.59
C CYS A 145 -7.18 7.94 0.53
N VAL A 146 -6.79 6.87 -0.16
CA VAL A 146 -7.63 6.26 -1.22
C VAL A 146 -8.72 5.35 -0.64
N SER A 147 -8.57 4.90 0.60
CA SER A 147 -9.50 3.97 1.26
C SER A 147 -10.96 4.45 1.33
N TRP A 148 -11.19 5.77 1.32
CA TRP A 148 -12.53 6.33 1.24
C TRP A 148 -13.30 5.80 0.02
N LEU A 149 -12.67 5.74 -1.16
CA LEU A 149 -13.32 5.26 -2.38
C LEU A 149 -13.78 3.81 -2.27
N THR A 150 -13.00 2.98 -1.60
CA THR A 150 -13.26 1.54 -1.45
C THR A 150 -14.23 1.24 -0.30
N PHE A 151 -14.15 1.98 0.81
CA PHE A 151 -14.91 1.68 2.02
C PHE A 151 -16.28 2.37 2.06
N THR A 152 -16.52 3.40 1.26
CA THR A 152 -17.82 4.10 1.24
C THR A 152 -19.00 3.18 0.90
N PRO A 153 -18.96 2.37 -0.19
CA PRO A 153 -20.10 1.52 -0.54
C PRO A 153 -20.51 0.51 0.55
N PRO A 154 -19.59 -0.28 1.17
CA PRO A 154 -19.97 -1.20 2.23
C PRO A 154 -20.41 -0.48 3.52
N VAL A 155 -19.85 0.69 3.83
CA VAL A 155 -20.32 1.51 4.98
C VAL A 155 -21.73 2.05 4.74
N MET A 156 -22.06 2.50 3.53
CA MET A 156 -23.42 2.98 3.22
C MET A 156 -24.45 1.84 3.28
N ARG A 157 -24.11 0.64 2.79
CA ARG A 157 -24.96 -0.55 2.95
C ARG A 157 -25.21 -0.89 4.43
N LEU A 158 -24.19 -0.71 5.27
CA LEU A 158 -24.26 -0.86 6.73
C LEU A 158 -25.26 0.13 7.34
N LEU A 159 -25.13 1.42 7.04
CA LEU A 159 -26.01 2.46 7.56
C LEU A 159 -27.47 2.23 7.16
N ASN A 160 -27.71 1.91 5.89
CA ASN A 160 -29.05 1.65 5.36
C ASN A 160 -29.71 0.35 5.89
N SER A 161 -28.95 -0.53 6.55
CA SER A 161 -29.48 -1.75 7.15
C SER A 161 -29.83 -1.60 8.64
N VAL A 162 -29.40 -0.50 9.27
CA VAL A 162 -29.62 -0.20 10.69
C VAL A 162 -30.67 0.88 10.88
N LEU A 163 -30.75 1.85 9.95
CA LEU A 163 -31.80 2.87 9.85
C LEU A 163 -33.02 2.31 9.13
#